data_AF-A0A4P9UNY9-F1
#
_entry.id   AF-A0A4P9UNY9-F1
#
_cell.length_a   1.000
_cell.length_b   1.000
_cell.length_c   1.000
_cell.angle_alpha   90.00
_cell.angle_beta   90.00
_cell.angle_gamma   90.00
#
_symmetry.space_group_name_H-M   'P 1'
#
loop_
_entity.id
_entity.type
_entity.pdbx_description
1 polymer ?
#
loop_
_entity_poly.entity_id
_entity_poly.type
_entity_poly.pdbx_seq_one_letter_code
_entity_poly.pdbx_strand_id
1 'polypeptide(L)'
;MISTYHPMQLTLGLIVWIVWFIVKYGALVLFCEQLPPPVEQGAFTWINATLLSGSVAVTALLLFWANNCWRAARIGSNEADSEINTFIAGLGAGINLLGAVTTLSQGLISLLLPPCL
;
A
#
# COMPACT_ATOMS: atom_id res chain seq x y z
N MET A 1 -1.79 15.12 -9.19
CA MET A 1 -0.87 13.98 -9.41
C MET A 1 0.41 14.53 -9.99
N ILE A 2 1.58 14.16 -9.47
CA ILE A 2 2.87 14.51 -10.07
C ILE A 2 2.94 13.84 -11.46
N SER A 3 3.61 14.46 -12.43
CA SER A 3 3.76 13.92 -13.79
C SER A 3 4.22 12.46 -13.75
N THR A 4 3.62 11.59 -14.57
CA THR A 4 3.87 10.14 -14.59
C THR A 4 5.30 9.79 -15.02
N TYR A 5 6.01 10.76 -15.59
CA TYR A 5 7.41 10.63 -16.02
C TYR A 5 8.39 11.22 -15.01
N HIS A 6 7.90 11.78 -13.90
CA HIS A 6 8.76 12.35 -12.88
C HIS A 6 9.38 11.23 -12.02
N PRO A 7 10.71 11.22 -11.79
CA PRO A 7 11.39 10.14 -11.07
C PRO A 7 10.88 9.95 -9.64
N MET A 8 10.26 10.97 -9.04
CA MET A 8 9.60 10.88 -7.73
C MET A 8 8.42 9.88 -7.71
N GLN A 9 7.84 9.52 -8.87
CA GLN A 9 6.82 8.47 -8.92
C GLN A 9 7.38 7.07 -8.60
N LEU A 10 8.68 6.83 -8.81
CA LEU A 10 9.33 5.58 -8.42
C LEU A 10 9.26 5.37 -6.90
N THR A 11 9.55 6.43 -6.14
CA THR A 11 9.66 6.36 -4.68
C THR A 11 8.34 6.59 -3.97
N LEU A 12 7.34 7.20 -4.62
CA LEU A 12 6.07 7.54 -3.99
C LEU A 12 5.33 6.32 -3.44
N GLY A 13 5.26 5.22 -4.20
CA GLY A 13 4.62 3.98 -3.76
C GLY A 13 5.32 3.38 -2.54
N LEU A 14 6.65 3.39 -2.54
CA LEU A 14 7.46 2.92 -1.43
C LEU A 14 7.28 3.81 -0.18
N ILE A 15 7.25 5.14 -0.34
CA ILE A 15 7.04 6.08 0.76
C ILE A 15 5.67 5.83 1.41
N VAL A 16 4.60 5.74 0.61
CA VAL A 16 3.25 5.48 1.13
C VAL A 16 3.20 4.15 1.85
N TRP A 17 3.83 3.12 1.28
CA TRP A 17 3.92 1.81 1.92
C TRP A 17 4.65 1.86 3.27
N ILE A 18 5.82 2.51 3.35
CA ILE A 18 6.58 2.68 4.60
C ILE A 18 5.76 3.45 5.64
N VAL A 19 5.13 4.56 5.25
CA VAL A 19 4.31 5.37 6.14
C VAL A 19 3.16 4.54 6.70
N TRP A 20 2.45 3.81 5.84
CA TRP A 20 1.36 2.94 6.28
C TRP A 20 1.85 1.82 7.21
N PHE A 21 3.01 1.22 6.91
CA PHE A 21 3.62 0.21 7.75
C PHE A 21 3.89 0.75 9.16
N ILE A 22 4.52 1.91 9.29
CA ILE A 22 4.80 2.56 10.57
C ILE A 22 3.50 2.85 11.33
N VAL A 23 2.50 3.41 10.65
CA VAL A 23 1.19 3.73 11.25
C VAL A 23 0.51 2.47 11.76
N LYS A 24 0.47 1.40 10.96
CA LYS A 24 -0.20 0.15 11.30
C LYS A 24 0.40 -0.51 12.55
N TYR A 25 1.72 -0.70 12.55
CA TYR A 25 2.39 -1.37 13.66
C TYR A 25 2.49 -0.47 14.90
N GLY A 26 2.66 0.85 14.72
CA GLY A 26 2.62 1.81 15.83
C GLY A 26 1.24 1.85 16.50
N ALA A 27 0.16 1.83 15.72
CA ALA A 27 -1.20 1.77 16.25
C ALA A 27 -1.46 0.46 17.02
N LEU A 28 -0.99 -0.69 16.52
CA LEU A 28 -1.07 -1.96 17.23
C LEU A 28 -0.41 -1.88 18.62
N VAL A 29 0.84 -1.39 18.69
CA VAL A 29 1.55 -1.23 19.96
C VAL A 29 0.77 -0.35 20.93
N LEU A 30 0.32 0.83 20.47
CA LEU A 30 -0.41 1.77 21.32
C LEU A 30 -1.74 1.20 21.83
N PHE A 31 -2.55 0.62 20.95
CA PHE A 31 -3.87 0.11 21.34
C PHE A 31 -3.78 -1.16 22.18
N CYS A 32 -2.82 -2.05 21.92
CA CYS A 32 -2.65 -3.25 22.72
C CYS A 32 -2.11 -2.97 24.12
N GLU A 33 -1.25 -1.97 24.30
CA GLU A 33 -0.73 -1.59 25.62
C GLU A 33 -1.75 -0.80 26.45
N GLN A 34 -2.50 0.12 25.82
CA GLN A 34 -3.46 0.97 26.56
C GLN A 34 -4.85 0.35 26.73
N LEU A 35 -5.37 -0.32 25.69
CA LEU A 35 -6.78 -0.75 25.61
C LEU A 35 -6.89 -2.14 24.94
N PRO A 36 -6.32 -3.20 25.53
CA PRO A 36 -6.40 -4.54 24.96
C PRO A 36 -7.87 -4.99 24.85
N PRO A 37 -8.33 -5.45 23.68
CA PRO A 37 -9.68 -5.99 23.53
C PRO A 37 -9.81 -7.32 24.29
N PRO A 38 -11.03 -7.67 24.77
CA PRO A 38 -11.27 -8.97 25.39
C PRO A 38 -10.89 -10.13 24.47
N VAL A 39 -10.20 -11.14 25.01
CA VAL A 39 -9.69 -12.31 24.26
C VAL A 39 -10.82 -13.06 23.53
N GLU A 40 -12.01 -13.08 24.13
CA GLU A 40 -13.25 -13.65 23.59
C GLU A 40 -13.62 -13.10 22.19
N GLN A 41 -13.24 -11.86 21.87
CA GLN A 41 -13.54 -11.24 20.57
C GLN A 41 -12.67 -11.79 19.42
N GLY A 42 -11.57 -12.46 19.74
CA GLY A 42 -10.65 -13.04 18.76
C GLY A 42 -10.20 -12.01 17.73
N ALA A 43 -10.33 -12.34 16.43
CA ALA A 43 -9.97 -11.45 15.33
C ALA A 43 -11.00 -10.33 15.07
N PHE A 44 -12.25 -10.46 15.55
CA PHE A 44 -13.34 -9.53 15.24
C PHE A 44 -13.38 -8.35 16.22
N THR A 45 -12.34 -7.52 16.16
CA THR A 45 -12.21 -6.32 17.00
C THR A 45 -12.30 -5.05 16.16
N TRP A 46 -12.67 -3.93 16.80
CA TRP A 46 -12.67 -2.62 16.15
C TRP A 46 -11.26 -2.20 15.69
N ILE A 47 -10.21 -2.67 16.38
CA ILE A 47 -8.81 -2.47 16.00
C ILE A 47 -8.55 -3.14 14.66
N ASN A 48 -8.82 -4.45 14.54
CA ASN A 48 -8.64 -5.18 13.28
C ASN A 48 -9.51 -4.61 12.15
N ALA A 49 -10.75 -4.20 12.42
CA ALA A 49 -11.61 -3.56 11.42
C ALA A 49 -11.02 -2.23 10.91
N THR A 50 -10.48 -1.41 11.80
CA THR A 50 -9.85 -0.13 11.45
C THR A 50 -8.56 -0.34 10.66
N LEU A 51 -7.71 -1.28 11.09
CA LEU A 51 -6.46 -1.60 10.40
C LEU A 51 -6.71 -2.25 9.03
N LEU A 52 -7.71 -3.13 8.92
CA LEU A 52 -8.10 -3.76 7.66
C LEU A 52 -8.62 -2.72 6.68
N SER A 53 -9.56 -1.85 7.11
CA SER A 53 -10.11 -0.81 6.24
C SER A 53 -9.04 0.17 5.76
N GLY A 54 -8.12 0.57 6.64
CA GLY A 54 -6.97 1.39 6.25
C GLY A 54 -6.03 0.66 5.26
N SER A 55 -5.75 -0.62 5.48
CA SER A 55 -4.97 -1.45 4.55
C SER A 55 -5.65 -1.52 3.18
N VAL A 56 -6.97 -1.73 3.13
CA VAL A 56 -7.74 -1.74 1.88
C VAL A 56 -7.67 -0.39 1.16
N ALA A 57 -7.80 0.72 1.90
CA ALA A 57 -7.71 2.06 1.32
C ALA A 57 -6.31 2.33 0.72
N VAL A 58 -5.24 1.98 1.42
CA VAL A 58 -3.87 2.14 0.94
C VAL A 58 -3.59 1.21 -0.25
N THR A 59 -4.03 -0.05 -0.21
CA THR A 59 -3.95 -0.97 -1.34
C THR A 59 -4.67 -0.40 -2.57
N ALA A 60 -5.88 0.13 -2.40
CA ALA A 60 -6.64 0.73 -3.51
C ALA A 60 -5.90 1.93 -4.12
N LEU A 61 -5.31 2.79 -3.29
CA LEU A 61 -4.50 3.92 -3.74
C LEU A 61 -3.27 3.46 -4.54
N LEU A 62 -2.55 2.47 -4.03
CA LEU A 62 -1.36 1.91 -4.70
C LEU A 62 -1.73 1.22 -6.02
N LEU A 63 -2.83 0.46 -6.07
CA LEU A 63 -3.33 -0.15 -7.31
C LEU A 63 -3.76 0.92 -8.33
N PHE A 64 -4.39 2.00 -7.88
CA PHE A 64 -4.74 3.13 -8.74
C PHE A 64 -3.49 3.74 -9.38
N TRP A 65 -2.44 3.98 -8.59
CA TRP A 65 -1.17 4.49 -9.12
C TRP A 65 -0.47 3.49 -10.03
N ALA A 66 -0.43 2.21 -9.66
CA ALA A 66 0.13 1.14 -10.50
C ALA A 66 -0.55 1.09 -11.87
N ASN A 67 -1.89 1.14 -11.91
CA ASN A 67 -2.65 1.16 -13.16
C ASN A 67 -2.38 2.41 -14.00
N ASN A 68 -2.20 3.58 -13.37
CA ASN A 68 -1.88 4.82 -14.08
C ASN A 68 -0.47 4.80 -14.68
N CYS A 69 0.54 4.33 -13.93
CA CYS A 69 1.89 4.12 -14.44
C CYS A 69 1.91 3.09 -15.58
N TRP A 70 1.17 1.98 -15.43
CA TRP A 70 1.04 0.97 -16.48
C TRP A 70 0.41 1.53 -17.77
N ARG A 71 -0.63 2.36 -17.65
CA ARG A 71 -1.24 3.03 -18.81
C ARG A 71 -0.27 3.98 -19.49
N ALA A 72 0.48 4.78 -18.72
CA ALA A 72 1.49 5.69 -19.27
C ALA A 72 2.63 4.95 -19.99
N ALA A 73 3.09 3.82 -19.44
CA ALA A 73 4.10 2.96 -20.09
C ALA A 73 3.61 2.42 -21.45
N ARG A 74 2.31 2.13 -21.59
CA ARG A 74 1.72 1.65 -22.86
C ARG A 74 1.50 2.74 -23.90
N ILE A 75 1.27 3.98 -23.49
CA ILE A 75 0.98 5.10 -24.42
C ILE A 75 2.28 5.80 -24.85
N GLY A 76 3.27 5.88 -23.96
CA GLY A 76 4.56 6.54 -24.22
C GLY A 76 5.49 5.81 -25.19
N SER A 77 5.09 4.64 -25.72
CA SER A 77 5.92 3.80 -26.59
C SER A 77 6.21 4.38 -27.98
N ASN A 78 5.60 5.51 -28.35
CA ASN A 78 5.54 6.01 -29.73
C ASN A 78 6.56 7.13 -30.09
N GLU A 79 7.40 7.62 -29.17
CA GLU A 79 8.34 8.74 -29.42
C GLU A 79 9.79 8.41 -29.08
N ALA A 80 10.78 9.21 -29.53
CA ALA A 80 12.20 8.91 -29.37
C ALA A 80 12.71 8.91 -27.90
N ASP A 81 12.02 9.63 -26.99
CA ASP A 81 12.26 9.58 -25.52
C ASP A 81 11.46 8.45 -24.83
N SER A 82 10.86 7.54 -25.61
CA SER A 82 9.99 6.44 -25.17
C SER A 82 10.67 5.47 -24.20
N GLU A 83 11.93 5.10 -24.43
CA GLU A 83 12.53 3.97 -23.71
C GLU A 83 12.73 4.27 -22.21
N ILE A 84 13.29 5.44 -21.89
CA ILE A 84 13.51 5.87 -20.51
C ILE A 84 12.18 6.08 -19.79
N ASN A 85 11.22 6.72 -20.47
CA ASN A 85 9.90 6.99 -19.92
C ASN A 85 9.08 5.72 -19.68
N THR A 86 9.18 4.74 -20.60
CA THR A 86 8.54 3.43 -20.46
C THR A 86 9.19 2.62 -19.34
N PHE A 87 10.52 2.68 -19.19
CA PHE A 87 11.21 2.06 -18.07
C PHE A 87 10.79 2.66 -16.72
N ILE A 88 10.79 3.99 -16.60
CA ILE A 88 10.37 4.70 -15.39
C ILE A 88 8.92 4.35 -15.02
N ALA A 89 8.01 4.39 -16.00
CA ALA A 89 6.61 4.08 -15.78
C ALA A 89 6.38 2.59 -15.47
N GLY A 90 7.11 1.67 -16.10
CA GLY A 90 7.04 0.23 -15.82
C GLY A 90 7.56 -0.11 -14.41
N LEU A 91 8.70 0.44 -14.03
CA LEU A 91 9.27 0.27 -12.69
C LEU A 91 8.35 0.87 -11.62
N GLY A 92 7.81 2.07 -11.87
CA GLY A 92 6.82 2.70 -10.99
C GLY A 92 5.56 1.85 -10.83
N ALA A 93 5.05 1.24 -11.90
CA ALA A 93 3.93 0.31 -11.83
C ALA A 93 4.26 -0.91 -10.96
N GLY A 94 5.44 -1.50 -11.13
CA GLY A 94 5.91 -2.64 -10.35
C GLY A 94 6.04 -2.34 -8.86
N ILE A 95 6.65 -1.21 -8.49
CA ILE A 95 6.81 -0.80 -7.08
C ILE A 95 5.46 -0.59 -6.41
N ASN A 96 4.54 0.13 -7.07
CA ASN A 96 3.20 0.36 -6.53
C ASN A 96 2.41 -0.94 -6.39
N LEU A 97 2.52 -1.85 -7.36
CA LEU A 97 1.86 -3.16 -7.29
C LEU A 97 2.40 -4.01 -6.14
N LEU A 98 3.73 -4.05 -5.95
CA LEU A 98 4.35 -4.77 -4.85
C LEU A 98 3.92 -4.20 -3.49
N GLY A 99 3.90 -2.87 -3.36
CA GLY A 99 3.36 -2.18 -2.19
C GLY A 99 1.90 -2.58 -1.93
N ALA A 100 1.06 -2.60 -2.97
CA ALA A 100 -0.35 -2.98 -2.85
C ALA A 100 -0.53 -4.42 -2.36
N VAL A 101 0.21 -5.37 -2.93
CA VAL A 101 0.16 -6.79 -2.57
C VAL A 101 0.59 -6.98 -1.12
N THR A 102 1.74 -6.42 -0.73
CA THR A 102 2.25 -6.55 0.64
C THR A 102 1.32 -5.91 1.67
N THR A 103 0.80 -4.71 1.42
CA THR A 103 -0.18 -4.04 2.30
C THR A 103 -1.47 -4.85 2.44
N LEU A 104 -1.95 -5.44 1.33
CA LEU A 104 -3.16 -6.25 1.34
C LEU A 104 -2.94 -7.55 2.11
N SER A 105 -1.85 -8.27 1.84
CA SER A 105 -1.48 -9.49 2.57
C SER A 105 -1.38 -9.22 4.07
N GLN A 106 -0.72 -8.13 4.47
CA GLN A 106 -0.67 -7.72 5.87
C GLN A 106 -2.06 -7.41 6.43
N GLY A 107 -2.93 -6.77 5.65
CA GLY A 107 -4.31 -6.48 6.04
C GLY A 107 -5.13 -7.75 6.25
N LEU A 108 -5.01 -8.74 5.35
CA LEU A 108 -5.71 -10.02 5.45
C LEU A 108 -5.38 -10.78 6.73
N ILE A 109 -4.13 -10.69 7.22
CA ILE A 109 -3.72 -11.33 8.49
C ILE A 109 -4.61 -10.86 9.66
N SER A 110 -5.11 -9.62 9.64
CA SER A 110 -6.04 -9.09 10.65
C SER A 110 -7.41 -9.77 10.67
N LEU A 111 -7.75 -10.58 9.66
CA LEU A 111 -8.95 -11.43 9.66
C LEU A 111 -8.72 -12.80 10.33
N LEU A 112 -7.46 -13.21 10.46
CA LEU A 112 -7.08 -14.54 10.97
C LEU A 112 -6.63 -14.50 12.44
N LEU A 113 -5.92 -13.44 12.84
CA LEU A 113 -5.32 -13.34 14.18
C LEU A 113 -5.98 -12.24 15.03
N PRO A 114 -6.05 -12.44 16.36
CA PRO A 114 -6.36 -11.35 17.28
C PRO A 114 -5.31 -10.24 17.16
N PRO A 115 -5.69 -8.97 17.40
CA PRO A 115 -4.79 -7.82 17.22
C PRO A 115 -3.64 -7.81 18.23
N CYS A 116 -3.87 -8.34 19.43
CA CYS A 116 -2.91 -8.37 20.53
C CYS A 116 -2.61 -9.83 20.84
N LEU A 117 -1.34 -10.21 20.71
CA LEU A 117 -0.80 -11.51 21.08
C LEU A 117 0.04 -11.37 22.36
#